data_AF-A0A820MQB1-F1
#
_entry.id   AF-A0A820MQB1-F1
#
_cell.length_a   1.000
_cell.length_b   1.000
_cell.length_c   1.000
_cell.angle_alpha   90.00
_cell.angle_beta   90.00
_cell.angle_gamma   90.00
#
_symmetry.space_group_name_H-M   'P 1'
#
loop_
_entity.id
_entity.type
_entity.pdbx_description
1 polymer ?
#
loop_
_entity_poly.entity_id
_entity_poly.type
_entity_poly.pdbx_seq_one_letter_code
_entity_poly.pdbx_strand_id
1 'polypeptide(L)'
;EMGQKLDDYCEEHFGELVRVLRAPSRLGLIKAKSYGAKHATGDVVVFLDAHCEVNTGWLEPILARIKEKRSAVLCPSIDSISDQNMAYGNSGFGSVGGFWWSLHFQWIS
;
A
#
# COMPACT_ATOMS: atom_id res chain seq x y z
N GLU A 1 -16.86 -10.09 -9.50
CA GLU A 1 -18.04 -9.20 -9.37
C GLU A 1 -17.82 -7.73 -9.74
N MET A 2 -16.59 -7.23 -9.99
CA MET A 2 -16.42 -5.86 -10.54
C MET A 2 -16.06 -5.83 -12.04
N GLY A 3 -15.30 -6.82 -12.54
CA GLY A 3 -15.11 -7.07 -13.98
C GLY A 3 -14.94 -5.81 -14.83
N GLN A 4 -15.64 -5.77 -15.96
CA GLN A 4 -15.61 -4.67 -16.92
C GLN A 4 -15.95 -3.30 -16.31
N LYS A 5 -16.89 -3.24 -15.36
CA LYS A 5 -17.35 -1.99 -14.76
C LYS A 5 -16.21 -1.20 -14.09
N LEU A 6 -15.25 -1.90 -13.48
CA LEU A 6 -14.08 -1.25 -12.88
C LEU A 6 -13.11 -0.74 -13.96
N ASP A 7 -12.95 -1.50 -15.03
CA ASP A 7 -12.05 -1.14 -16.14
C ASP A 7 -12.58 0.13 -16.82
N ASP A 8 -13.89 0.18 -17.12
CA ASP A 8 -14.57 1.34 -17.71
C ASP A 8 -14.46 2.58 -16.80
N TYR A 9 -14.70 2.41 -15.49
CA TYR A 9 -14.61 3.51 -14.53
C TYR A 9 -13.19 4.08 -14.46
N CYS A 10 -12.17 3.21 -14.46
CA CYS A 10 -10.78 3.65 -14.43
C CYS A 10 -10.38 4.40 -15.71
N GLU A 11 -10.80 3.92 -16.87
CA GLU A 11 -10.53 4.56 -18.16
C GLU A 11 -11.19 5.93 -18.26
N GLU A 12 -12.47 6.04 -17.88
CA GLU A 12 -13.23 7.29 -17.95
C GLU A 12 -12.68 8.37 -17.00
N HIS A 13 -12.22 8.01 -15.80
CA HIS A 13 -11.88 8.98 -14.75
C HIS A 13 -10.37 9.24 -14.59
N PHE A 14 -9.51 8.28 -14.95
CA PHE A 14 -8.06 8.37 -14.70
C PHE A 14 -7.21 8.14 -15.96
N GLY A 15 -7.79 7.67 -17.07
CA GLY A 15 -7.06 7.38 -18.30
C GLY A 15 -5.87 6.44 -18.05
N GLU A 16 -4.68 6.83 -18.49
CA GLU A 16 -3.46 6.01 -18.34
C GLU A 16 -2.85 6.04 -16.93
N LEU A 17 -3.31 6.93 -16.04
CA LEU A 17 -2.74 7.07 -14.69
C LEU A 17 -3.04 5.86 -13.81
N VAL A 18 -4.18 5.20 -14.02
CA VAL A 18 -4.61 4.02 -13.25
C VAL A 18 -4.80 2.85 -14.21
N ARG A 19 -4.15 1.72 -13.91
CA ARG A 19 -4.22 0.50 -14.71
C ARG A 19 -4.65 -0.69 -13.88
N VAL A 20 -5.70 -1.39 -14.32
CA VAL A 20 -6.16 -2.64 -13.69
C VAL A 20 -5.47 -3.83 -14.36
N LEU A 21 -4.64 -4.56 -13.60
CA LEU A 21 -3.98 -5.77 -14.09
C LEU A 21 -4.76 -7.00 -13.63
N ARG A 22 -5.28 -7.80 -14.58
CA ARG A 22 -6.02 -9.03 -14.28
C ARG A 22 -5.12 -10.25 -14.34
N ALA A 23 -4.90 -10.89 -13.19
CA ALA A 23 -4.15 -12.13 -13.12
C ALA A 23 -4.93 -13.29 -13.76
N PRO A 24 -4.25 -14.25 -14.42
CA PRO A 24 -4.91 -15.39 -15.09
C PRO A 24 -5.54 -16.38 -14.10
N SER A 25 -5.16 -16.32 -12.83
CA SER A 25 -5.70 -17.17 -11.76
C SER A 25 -5.51 -16.50 -10.40
N ARG A 26 -6.09 -17.09 -9.34
CA ARG A 26 -5.96 -16.57 -7.96
C ARG A 26 -4.52 -16.76 -7.45
N LEU A 27 -3.75 -15.68 -7.44
CA LEU A 27 -2.34 -15.69 -7.05
C LEU A 27 -2.11 -15.67 -5.52
N GLY A 28 -3.04 -15.09 -4.76
CA GLY A 28 -2.83 -14.74 -3.35
C GLY A 28 -1.97 -13.48 -3.18
N LEU A 29 -1.96 -12.92 -1.96
CA LEU A 29 -1.41 -11.57 -1.69
C LEU A 29 0.06 -11.41 -2.13
N ILE A 30 0.92 -12.35 -1.74
CA ILE A 30 2.37 -12.26 -2.00
C ILE A 30 2.66 -12.24 -3.50
N LYS A 31 2.12 -13.22 -4.24
CA LYS A 31 2.34 -13.32 -5.69
C LYS A 31 1.65 -12.18 -6.45
N ALA A 32 0.52 -11.67 -5.95
CA ALA A 32 -0.15 -10.50 -6.53
C ALA A 32 0.71 -9.23 -6.39
N LYS A 33 1.32 -8.98 -5.22
CA LYS A 33 2.27 -7.88 -5.03
C LYS A 33 3.47 -7.98 -5.97
N SER A 34 4.08 -9.17 -6.09
CA SER A 34 5.18 -9.39 -7.04
C SER A 34 4.74 -9.27 -8.51
N TYR A 35 3.51 -9.67 -8.85
CA TYR A 35 2.96 -9.53 -10.19
C TYR A 35 2.77 -8.05 -10.54
N GLY A 36 2.19 -7.25 -9.64
CA GLY A 36 2.07 -5.79 -9.81
C GLY A 36 3.43 -5.10 -9.93
N ALA A 37 4.38 -5.43 -9.06
CA ALA A 37 5.72 -4.84 -9.06
C ALA A 37 6.47 -5.07 -10.38
N LYS A 38 6.31 -6.23 -11.02
CA LYS A 38 6.92 -6.52 -12.34
C LYS A 38 6.37 -5.66 -13.49
N HIS A 39 5.17 -5.11 -13.34
CA HIS A 39 4.54 -4.25 -14.35
C HIS A 39 4.67 -2.76 -14.02
N ALA A 40 5.18 -2.42 -12.84
CA ALA A 40 5.45 -1.04 -12.46
C ALA A 40 6.68 -0.50 -13.22
N THR A 41 6.59 0.76 -13.64
CA THR A 41 7.66 1.44 -14.40
C THR A 41 8.33 2.57 -13.63
N GLY A 42 7.81 2.93 -12.44
CA GLY A 42 8.37 3.98 -11.60
C GLY A 42 9.67 3.58 -10.92
N ASP A 43 10.48 4.57 -10.54
CA ASP A 43 11.75 4.38 -9.82
C ASP A 43 11.58 3.76 -8.42
N VAL A 44 10.40 3.90 -7.85
CA VAL A 44 10.01 3.41 -6.52
C VAL A 44 8.64 2.75 -6.61
N VAL A 45 8.51 1.58 -6.00
CA VAL A 45 7.23 0.87 -5.86
C VAL A 45 6.69 1.11 -4.46
N VAL A 46 5.46 1.63 -4.37
CA VAL A 46 4.73 1.81 -3.11
C VAL A 46 3.56 0.84 -3.09
N PHE A 47 3.45 0.05 -2.02
CA PHE A 47 2.33 -0.87 -1.82
C PHE A 47 1.33 -0.25 -0.85
N LEU A 48 0.07 -0.18 -1.27
CA LEU A 48 -1.07 0.19 -0.43
C LEU A 48 -2.08 -0.94 -0.43
N ASP A 49 -2.78 -1.13 0.69
CA ASP A 49 -3.94 -2.03 0.71
C ASP A 49 -5.14 -1.33 0.07
N ALA A 50 -6.09 -2.11 -0.43
CA ALA A 50 -7.24 -1.61 -1.20
C ALA A 50 -8.25 -0.78 -0.37
N HIS A 51 -8.00 -0.62 0.93
CA HIS A 51 -8.86 0.04 1.92
C HIS A 51 -8.04 1.02 2.77
N CYS A 52 -7.00 1.64 2.19
CA CYS A 52 -6.22 2.69 2.84
C CYS A 52 -6.69 4.08 2.39
N GLU A 53 -6.58 5.05 3.29
CA GLU A 53 -6.64 6.48 2.98
C GLU A 53 -5.27 7.09 3.30
N VAL A 54 -4.79 7.99 2.44
CA VAL A 54 -3.48 8.61 2.57
C VAL A 54 -3.60 10.04 3.08
N ASN A 55 -2.69 10.43 3.97
CA ASN A 55 -2.65 11.79 4.52
C ASN A 55 -2.04 12.80 3.55
N THR A 56 -2.29 14.08 3.79
CA THR A 56 -1.63 15.15 3.05
C THR A 56 -0.11 15.09 3.27
N GLY A 57 0.67 15.14 2.19
CA GLY A 57 2.13 15.13 2.27
C GLY A 57 2.75 13.78 2.68
N TRP A 58 2.02 12.67 2.54
CA TRP A 58 2.49 11.35 2.98
C TRP A 58 3.66 10.80 2.15
N LEU A 59 3.79 11.21 0.88
CA LEU A 59 4.68 10.55 -0.08
C LEU A 59 6.08 11.20 -0.14
N GLU A 60 6.14 12.52 -0.10
CA GLU A 60 7.36 13.33 -0.18
C GLU A 60 8.43 12.93 0.85
N PRO A 61 8.13 12.75 2.16
CA PRO A 61 9.15 12.33 3.13
C PRO A 61 9.67 10.91 2.86
N ILE A 62 8.81 10.02 2.36
CA ILE A 62 9.19 8.65 1.99
C ILE A 62 10.16 8.68 0.81
N LEU A 63 9.82 9.39 -0.26
CA LEU A 63 10.64 9.48 -1.45
C LEU A 63 11.97 10.21 -1.19
N ALA A 64 11.97 11.26 -0.35
CA ALA A 64 13.19 11.98 0.04
C ALA A 64 14.20 11.03 0.71
N ARG A 65 13.73 10.21 1.65
CA ARG A 65 14.59 9.26 2.38
C ARG A 65 15.13 8.13 1.48
N ILE A 66 14.34 7.67 0.49
CA ILE A 66 14.80 6.69 -0.53
C ILE A 66 15.81 7.34 -1.48
N LYS A 67 15.61 8.61 -1.85
CA LYS A 67 16.56 9.36 -2.68
C LYS A 67 17.94 9.43 -2.03
N GLU A 68 18.00 9.66 -0.71
CA GLU A 68 19.25 9.67 0.06
C GLU A 68 19.92 8.30 0.15
N LYS A 69 19.14 7.22 0.30
CA LYS A 69 19.65 5.83 0.36
C LYS A 69 18.72 4.90 -0.41
N ARG A 70 19.11 4.55 -1.63
CA ARG A 70 18.32 3.68 -2.53
C ARG A 70 18.07 2.26 -1.98
N SER A 71 18.85 1.81 -0.99
CA SER A 71 18.64 0.53 -0.31
C SER A 71 17.72 0.61 0.92
N ALA A 72 17.18 1.79 1.25
CA ALA A 72 16.22 1.93 2.33
C ALA A 72 14.84 1.41 1.89
N VAL A 73 14.22 0.60 2.76
CA VAL A 73 12.82 0.19 2.65
C VAL A 73 12.07 0.88 3.78
N LEU A 74 11.01 1.60 3.44
CA LEU A 74 10.29 2.45 4.39
C LEU A 74 8.87 1.96 4.60
N CYS A 75 8.40 2.11 5.83
CA CYS A 75 7.01 1.91 6.22
C CYS A 75 6.51 3.23 6.82
N PRO A 76 5.41 3.83 6.32
CA PRO A 76 4.82 5.00 6.97
C PRO A 76 4.24 4.61 8.34
N SER A 77 3.96 5.59 9.19
CA SER A 77 3.05 5.39 10.31
C SER A 77 1.68 5.00 9.77
N ILE A 78 1.09 3.93 10.32
CA ILE A 78 -0.18 3.38 9.86
C ILE A 78 -1.24 3.65 10.93
N ASP A 79 -2.07 4.64 10.68
CA ASP A 79 -3.18 4.98 11.56
C ASP A 79 -4.38 4.06 11.36
N SER A 80 -5.17 3.89 12.42
CA SER A 80 -6.36 3.03 12.39
C SER A 80 -7.55 3.80 11.86
N ILE A 81 -8.31 3.19 10.95
CA ILE A 81 -9.63 3.68 10.55
C ILE A 81 -10.65 2.67 11.05
N SER A 82 -11.62 3.14 11.83
CA SER A 82 -12.69 2.29 12.38
C SER A 82 -13.58 1.74 11.27
N ASP A 83 -13.80 0.43 11.25
CA ASP A 83 -14.65 -0.26 10.27
C ASP A 83 -16.15 0.01 10.47
N GLN A 84 -16.55 0.49 11.65
CA GLN A 84 -17.96 0.74 11.98
C GLN A 84 -18.45 2.13 11.55
N ASN A 85 -17.58 3.13 11.63
CA ASN A 85 -17.96 4.54 11.46
C ASN A 85 -16.94 5.38 10.71
N MET A 86 -15.89 4.77 10.14
CA MET A 86 -14.81 5.44 9.41
C MET A 86 -14.09 6.50 10.26
N ALA A 87 -14.18 6.44 11.59
CA ALA A 87 -13.49 7.38 12.46
C ALA A 87 -11.98 7.15 12.41
N TYR A 88 -11.24 8.25 12.27
CA TYR A 88 -9.79 8.24 12.27
C TYR A 88 -9.25 8.11 13.70
N GLY A 89 -8.49 7.05 13.96
CA GLY A 89 -7.80 6.80 15.22
C GLY A 89 -6.29 6.92 15.04
N ASN A 90 -5.67 7.84 15.78
CA ASN A 90 -4.22 7.97 15.80
C ASN A 90 -3.60 6.76 16.53
N SER A 91 -2.71 6.06 15.84
CA SER A 91 -2.04 4.85 16.33
C SER A 91 -0.84 5.14 17.26
N GLY A 92 -0.55 6.42 17.51
CA GLY A 92 0.58 6.88 18.31
C GLY A 92 1.89 6.92 17.52
N PHE A 93 2.88 7.62 18.06
CA PHE A 93 4.23 7.69 17.50
C PHE A 93 5.17 6.76 18.27
N GLY A 94 6.15 6.17 17.58
CA GLY A 94 7.29 5.51 18.22
C GLY A 94 7.24 3.98 18.30
N SER A 95 6.14 3.35 17.87
CA SER A 95 6.07 1.89 17.78
C SER A 95 7.00 1.34 16.70
N VAL A 96 7.76 0.30 17.04
CA VAL A 96 8.64 -0.45 16.13
C VAL A 96 8.05 -1.83 15.87
N GLY A 97 8.13 -2.29 14.63
CA GLY A 97 7.70 -3.65 14.28
C GLY A 97 8.64 -4.72 14.86
N GLY A 98 8.07 -5.73 15.52
CA GLY A 98 8.77 -6.89 16.03
C GLY A 98 8.00 -8.19 15.77
N PHE A 99 8.47 -9.29 16.34
CA PHE A 99 7.81 -10.59 16.22
C PHE A 99 7.97 -11.45 17.47
N TRP A 100 6.97 -12.28 17.75
CA TRP A 100 7.04 -13.36 18.75
C TRP A 100 7.82 -14.56 18.20
N TRP A 101 8.31 -15.46 19.06
CA TRP A 101 8.96 -16.71 18.62
C TRP A 101 8.06 -17.62 17.79
N SER A 102 6.73 -17.44 17.88
CA SER A 102 5.74 -18.07 16.98
C SER A 102 5.66 -17.42 15.59
N LEU A 103 6.50 -16.42 15.32
CA LEU A 103 6.57 -15.61 14.09
C LEU A 103 5.32 -14.74 13.83
N HIS A 104 4.56 -14.41 14.87
CA HIS A 104 3.49 -13.42 14.76
C HIS A 104 4.07 -12.00 14.87
N PHE A 105 3.68 -11.13 13.94
CA PHE A 105 4.01 -9.71 14.00
C PHE A 105 3.40 -9.04 15.24
N GLN A 106 4.11 -8.08 15.82
CA GLN A 106 3.67 -7.28 16.96
C GLN A 106 4.24 -5.87 16.86
N TRP A 107 3.49 -4.88 17.37
CA TRP A 107 4.00 -3.53 17.62
C TRP A 107 4.67 -3.47 19.01
N ILE A 108 5.91 -3.00 19.06
CA ILE A 108 6.70 -2.82 20.28
C ILE A 108 6.88 -1.31 20.50
N SER A 109 6.35 -0.79 21.61
CA SER A 109 6.48 0.60 22.05
C SER A 109 7.63 0.77 23.03
#